data_AF-A0A857J0M5-F1
#
_entry.id   AF-A0A857J0M5-F1
#
_cell.length_a   1.000
_cell.length_b   1.000
_cell.length_c   1.000
_cell.angle_alpha   90.00
_cell.angle_beta   90.00
_cell.angle_gamma   90.00
#
_symmetry.space_group_name_H-M   'P 1'
#
loop_
_entity.id
_entity.type
_entity.pdbx_description
1 polymer ?
#
loop_
_entity_poly.entity_id
_entity_poly.type
_entity_poly.pdbx_seq_one_letter_code
_entity_poly.pdbx_strand_id
1 'polypeptide(L)'
;MIKFDVEQDPAFLETLADLGRPVAQAVLHNLFHVAAQLEWTEFAELYDWQVHEREPIDTYPGAVDYYRFTVQLPAGLRPPDDLVDVFCLLYPDVLVICAVAQ
;
A
#
# COMPACT_ATOMS: atom_id res chain seq x y z
N MET A 1 -12.39 -9.57 2.75
CA MET A 1 -11.82 -9.30 1.41
C MET A 1 -11.27 -7.88 1.34
N ILE A 2 -10.00 -7.75 0.96
CA ILE A 2 -9.28 -6.47 0.84
C ILE A 2 -9.62 -5.83 -0.52
N LYS A 3 -9.77 -4.50 -0.59
CA LYS A 3 -10.02 -3.77 -1.84
C LYS A 3 -9.16 -2.53 -1.92
N PHE A 4 -8.18 -2.52 -2.81
CA PHE A 4 -7.28 -1.39 -3.01
C PHE A 4 -7.93 -0.39 -3.99
N ASP A 5 -8.33 0.80 -3.51
CA ASP A 5 -8.85 1.88 -4.35
C ASP A 5 -7.73 2.82 -4.80
N VAL A 6 -6.86 2.28 -5.65
CA VAL A 6 -5.63 2.95 -6.10
C VAL A 6 -5.85 4.04 -7.16
N GLU A 7 -7.02 4.07 -7.79
CA GLU A 7 -7.32 4.99 -8.90
C GLU A 7 -7.94 6.30 -8.43
N GLN A 8 -8.48 6.34 -7.20
CA GLN A 8 -9.18 7.49 -6.64
C GLN A 8 -8.29 8.36 -5.76
N ASP A 9 -7.06 7.94 -5.45
CA ASP A 9 -6.13 8.70 -4.63
C ASP A 9 -5.03 9.37 -5.47
N PRO A 10 -5.09 10.71 -5.66
CA PRO A 10 -4.10 11.43 -6.45
C PRO A 10 -2.69 11.37 -5.86
N ALA A 11 -2.53 11.31 -4.54
CA ALA A 11 -1.22 11.25 -3.88
C ALA A 11 -0.58 9.87 -4.05
N PHE A 12 -1.37 8.79 -4.01
CA PHE A 12 -0.92 7.46 -4.36
C PHE A 12 -0.48 7.38 -5.83
N LEU A 13 -1.25 7.98 -6.74
CA LEU A 13 -0.89 8.04 -8.16
C LEU A 13 0.38 8.86 -8.42
N GLU A 14 0.55 9.99 -7.73
CA GLU A 14 1.75 10.83 -7.80
C GLU A 14 2.99 10.06 -7.31
N THR A 15 2.90 9.44 -6.13
CA THR A 15 3.99 8.66 -5.56
C THR A 15 4.34 7.42 -6.38
N LEU A 16 3.36 6.74 -6.98
CA LEU A 16 3.62 5.67 -7.96
C LEU A 16 4.32 6.20 -9.21
N ALA A 17 3.96 7.38 -9.70
CA ALA A 17 4.60 7.97 -10.88
C ALA A 17 6.09 8.27 -10.62
N ASP A 18 6.41 8.77 -9.41
CA ASP A 18 7.78 9.08 -8.99
C ASP A 18 8.69 7.85 -8.89
N LEU A 19 8.14 6.68 -8.55
CA LEU A 19 8.89 5.42 -8.50
C LEU A 19 9.32 4.91 -9.88
N GLY A 20 8.73 5.43 -10.94
CA GLY A 20 8.94 4.96 -12.30
C GLY A 20 8.12 3.73 -12.65
N ARG A 21 7.82 3.60 -13.94
CA ARG A 21 6.86 2.63 -14.48
C ARG A 21 7.10 1.16 -14.06
N PRO A 22 8.34 0.63 -14.07
CA PRO A 22 8.55 -0.78 -13.70
C PRO A 22 8.23 -1.06 -12.23
N VAL A 23 8.65 -0.17 -11.33
CA VAL A 23 8.41 -0.28 -9.90
C VAL A 23 6.94 -0.14 -9.58
N ALA A 24 6.29 0.88 -10.15
CA ALA A 24 4.85 1.09 -9.98
C ALA A 24 4.02 -0.13 -10.40
N GLN A 25 4.36 -0.76 -11.53
CA GLN A 25 3.68 -1.98 -11.99
C GLN A 25 3.89 -3.16 -11.04
N ALA A 26 5.09 -3.34 -10.50
CA ALA A 26 5.38 -4.40 -9.54
C ALA A 26 4.63 -4.19 -8.22
N VAL A 27 4.57 -2.96 -7.72
CA VAL A 27 3.75 -2.60 -6.54
C VAL A 27 2.29 -2.95 -6.79
N LEU A 28 1.67 -2.41 -7.85
CA LEU A 28 0.28 -2.67 -8.18
C LEU A 28 -0.02 -4.17 -8.35
N HIS A 29 0.87 -4.91 -9.02
CA HIS A 29 0.71 -6.35 -9.19
C HIS A 29 0.66 -7.07 -7.84
N ASN A 30 1.59 -6.77 -6.92
CA ASN A 30 1.60 -7.37 -5.59
C ASN A 30 0.34 -7.01 -4.79
N LEU A 31 -0.08 -5.74 -4.80
CA LEU A 31 -1.29 -5.30 -4.11
C LEU A 31 -2.53 -6.08 -4.58
N PHE A 32 -2.77 -6.14 -5.89
CA PHE A 32 -3.94 -6.84 -6.44
C PHE A 32 -3.85 -8.35 -6.30
N HIS A 33 -2.66 -8.94 -6.39
CA HIS A 33 -2.46 -10.37 -6.17
C HIS A 33 -2.84 -10.76 -4.74
N VAL A 34 -2.41 -9.97 -3.77
CA VAL A 34 -2.71 -10.18 -2.35
C VAL A 34 -4.20 -9.97 -2.07
N ALA A 35 -4.81 -8.92 -2.63
CA ALA A 35 -6.26 -8.66 -2.52
C ALA A 35 -7.11 -9.86 -2.90
N ALA A 36 -6.67 -10.58 -3.93
CA ALA A 36 -7.40 -11.69 -4.53
C ALA A 36 -7.25 -13.00 -3.75
N GLN A 37 -6.25 -13.13 -2.87
CA GLN A 37 -5.89 -14.40 -2.24
C GLN A 37 -6.05 -14.42 -0.73
N LEU A 38 -5.94 -13.26 -0.06
CA LEU A 38 -5.86 -13.21 1.38
C LEU A 38 -7.06 -12.47 1.99
N GLU A 39 -7.52 -12.99 3.12
CA GLU A 39 -8.35 -12.19 4.03
C GLU A 39 -7.49 -11.19 4.80
N TRP A 40 -8.13 -10.15 5.33
CA TRP A 40 -7.44 -9.04 6.00
C TRP A 40 -6.50 -9.49 7.12
N THR A 41 -6.97 -10.38 8.00
CA THR A 41 -6.18 -10.87 9.13
C THR A 41 -4.93 -11.62 8.67
N GLU A 42 -5.06 -12.46 7.63
CA GLU A 42 -3.94 -13.22 7.07
C GLU A 42 -2.93 -12.29 6.40
N PHE A 43 -3.41 -11.28 5.69
CA PHE A 43 -2.57 -10.27 5.08
C PHE A 43 -1.79 -9.44 6.11
N ALA A 44 -2.47 -9.00 7.18
CA ALA A 44 -1.85 -8.23 8.25
C ALA A 44 -0.73 -9.02 8.95
N GLU A 45 -0.94 -10.32 9.18
CA GLU A 45 0.08 -11.22 9.76
C GLU A 45 1.25 -11.48 8.81
N LEU A 46 0.97 -11.77 7.53
CA LEU A 46 2.00 -12.15 6.55
C LEU A 46 2.94 -11.01 6.17
N TYR A 47 2.43 -9.78 6.15
CA TYR A 47 3.18 -8.59 5.71
C TYR A 47 3.62 -7.70 6.87
N ASP A 48 3.55 -8.20 8.11
CA ASP A 48 3.88 -7.48 9.35
C ASP A 48 3.27 -6.06 9.36
N TRP A 49 1.94 -5.99 9.22
CA TRP A 49 1.24 -4.71 9.17
C TRP A 49 1.38 -3.95 10.49
N GLN A 50 2.10 -2.85 10.45
CA GLN A 50 2.34 -2.00 11.60
C GLN A 50 1.39 -0.82 11.56
N VAL A 51 0.68 -0.58 12.67
CA VAL A 51 -0.04 0.67 12.88
C VAL A 51 0.99 1.79 12.82
N HIS A 52 0.78 2.72 11.91
CA HIS A 52 1.65 3.88 11.75
C HIS A 52 1.09 5.02 12.58
N GLU A 53 1.83 5.42 13.62
CA GLU A 53 1.38 6.39 14.63
C GLU A 53 1.26 7.83 14.11
N ARG A 54 1.72 8.11 12.89
CA ARG A 54 1.70 9.46 12.32
C ARG A 54 0.32 9.77 11.75
N GLU A 55 -0.18 10.97 12.03
CA GLU A 55 -1.40 11.47 11.38
C GLU A 55 -1.22 11.46 9.85
N PRO A 56 -2.15 10.86 9.09
CA PRO A 56 -2.09 10.88 7.64
C PRO A 56 -2.19 12.32 7.15
N ILE A 57 -1.40 12.64 6.13
CA ILE A 57 -1.41 13.97 5.50
C ILE A 57 -2.72 14.22 4.75
N ASP A 58 -3.41 13.14 4.35
CA ASP A 58 -4.68 13.19 3.65
C ASP A 58 -5.82 12.65 4.54
N THR A 59 -6.68 13.55 5.00
CA THR A 59 -7.78 13.24 5.90
C THR A 59 -9.08 13.13 5.13
N TYR A 60 -9.26 12.04 4.38
CA TYR A 60 -10.61 11.63 4.00
C TYR A 60 -11.36 11.23 5.28
N PRO A 61 -12.52 11.84 5.59
CA PRO A 61 -13.24 11.55 6.82
C PRO A 61 -13.67 10.09 6.86
N GLY A 62 -13.40 9.40 7.98
CA GLY A 62 -13.89 8.05 8.22
C GLY A 62 -12.84 6.94 8.18
N ALA A 63 -11.56 7.26 7.93
CA ALA A 63 -10.48 6.31 8.19
C ALA A 63 -10.38 6.04 9.70
N VAL A 64 -10.23 4.77 10.08
CA VAL A 64 -10.11 4.34 11.48
C VAL A 64 -8.67 4.14 11.92
N ASP A 65 -7.79 3.70 11.01
CA ASP A 65 -6.39 3.43 11.32
C ASP A 65 -5.50 3.75 10.10
N TYR A 66 -4.25 4.10 10.37
CA TYR A 66 -3.20 4.26 9.38
C TYR A 66 -2.17 3.14 9.54
N TYR A 67 -1.83 2.46 8.47
CA TYR A 67 -0.94 1.30 8.48
C TYR A 67 0.21 1.49 7.51
N ARG A 68 1.30 0.77 7.77
CA ARG A 68 2.45 0.60 6.88
C ARG A 68 2.73 -0.89 6.71
N PHE A 69 3.10 -1.27 5.50
CA PHE A 69 3.71 -2.57 5.21
C PHE A 69 4.75 -2.47 4.10
N THR A 70 5.59 -3.48 3.96
CA THR A 70 6.66 -3.48 2.97
C THR A 70 6.38 -4.51 1.86
N VAL A 71 6.53 -4.09 0.61
CA VAL A 71 6.43 -4.93 -0.58
C VAL A 71 7.83 -5.25 -1.09
N GLN A 72 8.11 -6.54 -1.27
CA GLN A 72 9.30 -7.00 -1.98
C GLN A 72 9.08 -6.91 -3.50
N LEU A 73 9.94 -6.15 -4.16
CA LEU A 73 10.01 -6.05 -5.61
C LEU A 73 10.86 -7.19 -6.20
N PRO A 74 10.69 -7.51 -7.50
CA PRO A 74 11.63 -8.31 -8.26
C PRO A 74 13.07 -7.80 -8.11
N ALA A 75 14.03 -8.72 -8.02
CA ALA A 75 15.44 -8.39 -7.79
C ALA A 75 16.00 -7.46 -8.88
N GLY A 76 16.68 -6.40 -8.45
CA GLY A 76 17.32 -5.40 -9.31
C GLY A 76 16.38 -4.33 -9.87
N LEU A 77 15.13 -4.26 -9.39
CA LEU A 77 14.17 -3.24 -9.80
C LEU A 77 14.38 -1.92 -9.03
N ARG A 78 14.85 -1.99 -7.77
CA ARG A 78 15.18 -0.85 -6.91
C ARG A 78 16.31 -1.20 -5.92
N PRO A 79 17.57 -1.25 -6.35
CA PRO A 79 18.71 -1.47 -5.45
C PRO A 79 18.82 -0.36 -4.40
N PRO A 80 19.28 -0.65 -3.16
CA PRO A 80 19.98 -1.87 -2.75
C PRO A 80 19.10 -2.99 -2.15
N ASP A 81 17.87 -2.69 -1.77
CA ASP A 81 17.00 -3.55 -0.97
C ASP A 81 15.80 -4.11 -1.74
N ASP A 82 15.45 -3.56 -2.90
CA ASP A 82 14.27 -3.95 -3.69
C ASP A 82 12.97 -3.93 -2.85
N LEU A 83 12.92 -3.11 -1.80
CA LEU A 83 11.79 -2.95 -0.90
C LEU A 83 11.09 -1.61 -1.14
N VAL A 84 9.76 -1.61 -0.98
CA VAL A 84 8.94 -0.40 -1.03
C VAL A 84 7.97 -0.42 0.12
N ASP A 85 7.93 0.67 0.87
CA ASP A 85 6.92 0.87 1.89
C ASP A 85 5.62 1.40 1.30
N VAL A 86 4.54 0.75 1.66
CA VAL A 86 3.18 1.11 1.27
C VAL A 86 2.43 1.48 2.54
N PHE A 87 1.82 2.66 2.52
CA PHE A 87 1.02 3.20 3.61
C PHE A 87 -0.45 3.21 3.21
N CYS A 88 -1.33 3.04 4.19
CA CYS A 88 -2.71 2.63 3.97
C CYS A 88 -3.66 3.22 4.99
N LEU A 89 -4.86 3.62 4.58
CA LEU A 89 -5.93 4.02 5.50
C LEU A 89 -7.02 2.94 5.55
N LEU A 90 -7.22 2.33 6.71
CA LEU A 90 -8.35 1.40 6.88
C LEU A 90 -9.64 2.21 7.07
N TYR A 91 -10.69 1.89 6.31
CA TYR A 91 -12.05 2.38 6.55
C TYR A 91 -12.96 1.22 6.99
N PRO A 92 -14.03 1.49 7.77
CA PRO A 92 -14.92 0.45 8.32
C PRO A 92 -15.55 -0.49 7.29
N ASP A 93 -15.83 0.02 6.08
CA ASP A 93 -16.55 -0.69 5.03
C ASP A 93 -15.67 -1.07 3.82
N VAL A 94 -14.46 -0.49 3.71
CA VAL A 94 -13.51 -0.70 2.60
C VAL A 94 -12.07 -0.49 3.11
N LEU A 95 -11.16 -1.37 2.72
CA LEU A 95 -9.73 -1.24 3.03
C LEU A 95 -8.98 -0.41 1.97
N VAL A 96 -9.08 0.92 2.01
CA VAL A 96 -8.48 1.80 0.99
C VAL A 96 -7.01 2.13 1.29
N ILE A 97 -6.10 1.56 0.51
CA ILE A 97 -4.66 1.77 0.70
C ILE A 97 -4.19 3.04 -0.01
N CYS A 98 -3.66 4.00 0.74
CA CYS A 98 -3.22 5.28 0.22
C CYS A 98 -1.90 5.80 0.82
N ALA A 99 -1.03 6.20 -0.10
CA ALA A 99 0.37 6.64 -0.03
C ALA A 99 1.43 5.53 -0.16
N VAL A 100 2.12 5.47 -1.30
CA VAL A 100 3.43 4.83 -1.37
C VAL A 100 4.44 5.89 -0.95
N ALA A 101 5.26 5.66 0.08
CA ALA A 101 6.27 6.63 0.46
C ALA A 101 7.69 6.07 0.28
N GLN A 102 8.41 6.81 -0.56
CA GLN A 102 9.87 6.89 -0.78
C GLN A 102 10.57 5.57 -1.07
#